data_AF-A0A7J6LJT1-F1
#
_entry.id   AF-A0A7J6LJT1-F1
#
_cell.length_a   1.000
_cell.length_b   1.000
_cell.length_c   1.000
_cell.angle_alpha   90.00
_cell.angle_beta   90.00
_cell.angle_gamma   90.00
#
_symmetry.space_group_name_H-M   'P 1'
#
loop_
_entity.id
_entity.type
_entity.pdbx_description
1 polymer ?
#
loop_
_entity_poly.entity_id
_entity_poly.type
_entity_poly.pdbx_seq_one_letter_code
_entity_poly.pdbx_strand_id
1 'polypeptide(L)'
;MNEGKDRFRNITGLPISTYFTALKIKWLLDNIDDVNNAVKEGRCLFGTVDSWLTYNLTGGYNNNGIHVTDVTNASRYMLMDLNTLQWDKGICDELGIPIETLPTIVPSCGIIGRVNINNNATTPNNIHIHPLLDNVPITAILGDQQSALLGHGCVKEGQAKCTYGTGCFMLVNTGHQPIQSSFGLLTTVAFQKQDGPVYYALEGSVAIAGRAVQWLRDQLGVIESAPEVEELAKTVPNTGGVTVVPAFSGLFTPHWRPDARAVITGMTLSTTKAHICRAVLEGVALEVVDVVRVMEKELDKPIVEFYADGGMTANRLLMQMQADFLPKDIQPAVMAETTAFGAAYAAGLAIGLWKVPIVELIANLGGHRKIEPHPAALERRKAIRRRWNDAIERTLGLEE
;
A
#
# COMPACT_ATOMS: atom_id res chain seq x y z
N MET A 1 -15.56 -3.42 26.08
CA MET A 1 -14.81 -3.86 24.88
C MET A 1 -15.57 -3.33 23.67
N ASN A 2 -14.90 -2.78 22.66
CA ASN A 2 -15.59 -2.31 21.46
C ASN A 2 -16.20 -3.51 20.73
N GLU A 3 -17.52 -3.56 20.54
CA GLU A 3 -18.23 -4.63 19.79
C GLU A 3 -18.40 -4.29 18.28
N GLY A 4 -17.70 -3.28 17.79
CA GLY A 4 -17.84 -2.78 16.41
C GLY A 4 -16.68 -3.15 15.48
N LYS A 5 -16.67 -2.53 14.29
CA LYS A 5 -15.62 -2.71 13.26
C LYS A 5 -14.19 -2.52 13.79
N ASP A 6 -14.00 -1.78 14.87
CA ASP A 6 -12.67 -1.49 15.44
C ASP A 6 -12.29 -2.40 16.62
N ARG A 7 -13.03 -3.49 16.90
CA ARG A 7 -12.80 -4.38 18.05
C ARG A 7 -11.36 -4.87 18.18
N PHE A 8 -10.72 -5.22 17.07
CA PHE A 8 -9.34 -5.74 17.05
C PHE A 8 -8.29 -4.66 16.77
N ARG A 9 -8.68 -3.40 16.58
CA ARG A 9 -7.78 -2.34 16.11
C ARG A 9 -6.67 -2.02 17.09
N ASN A 10 -6.97 -2.03 18.39
CA ASN A 10 -5.98 -1.74 19.42
C ASN A 10 -4.84 -2.77 19.47
N ILE A 11 -5.10 -4.00 19.02
CA ILE A 11 -4.12 -5.10 19.01
C ILE A 11 -3.41 -5.14 17.65
N THR A 12 -4.19 -5.11 16.56
CA THR A 12 -3.70 -5.41 15.20
C THR A 12 -3.39 -4.17 14.37
N GLY A 13 -3.87 -2.99 14.79
CA GLY A 13 -3.83 -1.77 13.99
C GLY A 13 -4.90 -1.67 12.90
N LEU A 14 -5.75 -2.70 12.75
CA LEU A 14 -6.65 -2.87 11.62
C LEU A 14 -8.13 -2.91 12.05
N PRO A 15 -9.05 -2.36 11.25
CA PRO A 15 -10.48 -2.61 11.41
C PRO A 15 -10.86 -4.00 10.84
N ILE A 16 -11.99 -4.53 11.30
CA ILE A 16 -12.66 -5.68 10.68
C ILE A 16 -13.12 -5.27 9.29
N SER A 17 -12.55 -5.90 8.27
CA SER A 17 -12.78 -5.59 6.86
C SER A 17 -12.51 -6.82 5.99
N THR A 18 -13.22 -6.92 4.86
CA THR A 18 -13.00 -7.95 3.82
C THR A 18 -11.64 -7.86 3.13
N TYR A 19 -10.88 -6.80 3.42
CA TYR A 19 -9.54 -6.58 2.89
C TYR A 19 -8.50 -7.55 3.47
N PHE A 20 -8.58 -7.88 4.76
CA PHE A 20 -7.52 -8.61 5.48
C PHE A 20 -7.69 -10.13 5.46
N THR A 21 -6.60 -10.86 5.70
CA THR A 21 -6.51 -12.32 5.50
C THR A 21 -7.46 -13.12 6.41
N ALA A 22 -7.63 -12.72 7.67
CA ALA A 22 -8.39 -13.51 8.65
C ALA A 22 -9.82 -13.83 8.22
N LEU A 23 -10.56 -12.87 7.65
CA LEU A 23 -11.93 -13.13 7.21
C LEU A 23 -12.00 -14.05 5.99
N LYS A 24 -10.95 -14.07 5.16
CA LYS A 24 -10.83 -15.00 4.03
C LYS A 24 -10.56 -16.42 4.53
N ILE A 25 -9.67 -16.58 5.52
CA ILE A 25 -9.43 -17.87 6.19
C ILE A 25 -10.72 -18.36 6.83
N LYS A 26 -11.39 -17.52 7.62
CA LYS A 26 -12.67 -17.86 8.25
C LYS A 26 -13.71 -18.30 7.23
N TRP A 27 -13.85 -17.57 6.12
CA TRP A 27 -14.76 -17.97 5.05
C TRP A 27 -14.42 -19.35 4.49
N LEU A 28 -13.14 -19.67 4.26
CA LEU A 28 -12.73 -21.00 3.80
C LEU A 28 -13.08 -22.09 4.82
N LEU A 29 -12.85 -21.86 6.11
CA LEU A 29 -13.16 -22.79 7.19
C LEU A 29 -14.67 -23.07 7.31
N ASP A 30 -15.48 -22.04 7.12
CA ASP A 30 -16.94 -22.11 7.29
C ASP A 30 -17.66 -22.66 6.03
N ASN A 31 -17.04 -22.55 4.84
CA ASN A 31 -17.73 -22.81 3.57
C ASN A 31 -17.10 -23.92 2.72
N ILE A 32 -15.86 -24.35 2.98
CA ILE A 32 -15.16 -25.36 2.18
C ILE A 32 -14.84 -26.57 3.05
N ASP A 33 -15.65 -27.63 2.93
CA ASP A 33 -15.53 -28.86 3.73
C ASP A 33 -14.13 -29.48 3.67
N ASP A 34 -13.50 -29.50 2.48
CA ASP A 34 -12.16 -30.03 2.30
C ASP A 34 -11.10 -29.27 3.10
N VAL A 35 -11.24 -27.94 3.21
CA VAL A 35 -10.34 -27.11 4.03
C VAL A 35 -10.58 -27.41 5.51
N ASN A 36 -11.83 -27.47 5.93
CA ASN A 36 -12.20 -27.77 7.31
C ASN A 36 -11.67 -29.15 7.75
N ASN A 37 -11.83 -30.17 6.91
CA ASN A 37 -11.31 -31.52 7.15
C ASN A 37 -9.78 -31.53 7.17
N ALA A 38 -9.11 -30.84 6.24
CA ALA A 38 -7.65 -30.74 6.23
C ALA A 38 -7.10 -30.07 7.51
N VAL A 39 -7.81 -29.08 8.07
CA VAL A 39 -7.43 -28.45 9.35
C VAL A 39 -7.59 -29.43 10.50
N LYS A 40 -8.73 -30.12 10.61
CA LYS A 40 -8.98 -31.15 11.65
C LYS A 40 -7.96 -32.29 11.62
N GLU A 41 -7.47 -32.62 10.42
CA GLU A 41 -6.48 -33.68 10.21
C GLU A 41 -5.03 -33.19 10.32
N GLY A 42 -4.78 -31.90 10.58
CA GLY A 42 -3.43 -31.34 10.69
C GLY A 42 -2.65 -31.30 9.36
N ARG A 43 -3.35 -31.24 8.23
CA ARG A 43 -2.79 -31.21 6.86
C ARG A 43 -2.89 -29.85 6.17
N CYS A 44 -3.43 -28.83 6.85
CA CYS A 44 -3.67 -27.51 6.29
C CYS A 44 -2.66 -26.49 6.83
N LEU A 45 -2.10 -25.70 5.92
CA LEU A 45 -1.27 -24.52 6.22
C LEU A 45 -1.89 -23.31 5.50
N PHE A 46 -2.20 -22.26 6.24
CA PHE A 46 -2.61 -20.97 5.67
C PHE A 46 -1.39 -20.10 5.43
N GLY A 47 -1.45 -19.24 4.41
CA GLY A 47 -0.37 -18.32 4.13
C GLY A 47 -0.78 -17.28 3.08
N THR A 48 -0.23 -16.09 3.23
CA THR A 48 -0.16 -15.06 2.18
C THR A 48 0.85 -15.49 1.11
N VAL A 49 0.93 -14.71 0.02
CA VAL A 49 1.73 -15.08 -1.16
C VAL A 49 3.21 -15.26 -0.82
N ASP A 50 3.77 -14.46 0.09
CA ASP A 50 5.13 -14.61 0.59
C ASP A 50 5.35 -15.98 1.23
N SER A 51 4.45 -16.40 2.13
CA SER A 51 4.54 -17.69 2.80
C SER A 51 4.42 -18.85 1.81
N TRP A 52 3.50 -18.74 0.85
CA TRP A 52 3.36 -19.71 -0.24
C TRP A 52 4.64 -19.82 -1.07
N LEU A 53 5.24 -18.70 -1.47
CA LEU A 53 6.49 -18.68 -2.25
C LEU A 53 7.64 -19.29 -1.44
N THR A 54 7.82 -18.89 -0.18
CA THR A 54 8.89 -19.41 0.67
C THR A 54 8.74 -20.90 0.90
N TYR A 55 7.53 -21.38 1.22
CA TYR A 55 7.26 -22.80 1.41
C TYR A 55 7.65 -23.62 0.18
N ASN A 56 7.23 -23.19 -1.01
CA ASN A 56 7.53 -23.89 -2.25
C ASN A 56 9.00 -23.80 -2.65
N LEU A 57 9.64 -22.63 -2.51
CA LEU A 57 11.04 -22.44 -2.88
C LEU A 57 11.99 -23.22 -1.97
N THR A 58 11.63 -23.48 -0.72
CA THR A 58 12.49 -24.14 0.27
C THR A 58 12.28 -25.66 0.37
N GLY A 59 11.33 -26.23 -0.38
CA GLY A 59 11.17 -27.68 -0.45
C GLY A 59 9.75 -28.18 -0.65
N GLY A 60 8.75 -27.34 -0.41
CA GLY A 60 7.33 -27.67 -0.55
C GLY A 60 6.89 -28.88 0.28
N TYR A 61 5.82 -29.52 -0.14
CA TYR A 61 5.27 -30.71 0.52
C TYR A 61 6.29 -31.85 0.64
N ASN A 62 7.09 -32.08 -0.42
CA ASN A 62 7.97 -33.25 -0.49
C ASN A 62 9.22 -33.14 0.40
N ASN A 63 9.62 -31.93 0.77
CA ASN A 63 10.84 -31.71 1.57
C ASN A 63 10.59 -30.81 2.79
N ASN A 64 9.35 -30.78 3.30
CA ASN A 64 8.93 -29.99 4.46
C ASN A 64 9.36 -28.51 4.36
N GLY A 65 8.87 -27.85 3.32
CA GLY A 65 9.12 -26.43 3.04
C GLY A 65 8.90 -25.55 4.28
N ILE A 66 9.69 -24.48 4.36
CA ILE A 66 9.68 -23.56 5.48
C ILE A 66 8.40 -22.72 5.42
N HIS A 67 7.52 -22.90 6.40
CA HIS A 67 6.24 -22.21 6.51
C HIS A 67 6.36 -20.98 7.43
N VAL A 68 6.69 -19.85 6.82
CA VAL A 68 6.97 -18.59 7.51
C VAL A 68 6.33 -17.41 6.79
N THR A 69 6.19 -16.28 7.48
CA THR A 69 5.81 -14.98 6.93
C THR A 69 6.58 -13.92 7.68
N ASP A 70 6.85 -12.76 7.07
CA ASP A 70 7.50 -11.69 7.82
C ASP A 70 6.51 -10.83 8.63
N VAL A 71 7.03 -10.05 9.56
CA VAL A 71 6.23 -9.12 10.39
C VAL A 71 5.40 -8.12 9.59
N THR A 72 5.84 -7.72 8.39
CA THR A 72 5.06 -6.79 7.56
C THR A 72 3.84 -7.48 6.96
N ASN A 73 3.99 -8.66 6.35
CA ASN A 73 2.87 -9.45 5.85
C ASN A 73 1.95 -9.93 6.99
N ALA A 74 2.51 -10.42 8.10
CA ALA A 74 1.75 -10.84 9.29
C ALA A 74 0.86 -9.71 9.84
N SER A 75 1.35 -8.46 9.83
CA SER A 75 0.56 -7.30 10.24
C SER A 75 -0.68 -7.07 9.38
N ARG A 76 -0.82 -7.74 8.22
CA ARG A 76 -1.97 -7.64 7.31
C ARG A 76 -2.98 -8.77 7.46
N TYR A 77 -2.75 -9.69 8.40
CA TYR A 77 -3.68 -10.79 8.64
C TYR A 77 -4.90 -10.37 9.45
N MET A 78 -4.82 -9.31 10.26
CA MET A 78 -5.76 -9.00 11.34
C MET A 78 -5.71 -10.03 12.50
N LEU A 79 -4.59 -10.75 12.64
CA LEU A 79 -4.37 -11.75 13.70
C LEU A 79 -3.11 -11.49 14.54
N MET A 80 -2.18 -10.65 14.05
CA MET A 80 -0.93 -10.37 14.75
C MET A 80 -1.10 -9.22 15.74
N ASP A 81 -0.62 -9.38 16.97
CA ASP A 81 -0.48 -8.27 17.92
C ASP A 81 0.75 -7.42 17.54
N LEU A 82 0.54 -6.12 17.34
CA LEU A 82 1.59 -5.20 16.90
C LEU A 82 2.67 -4.95 17.96
N ASN A 83 2.40 -5.16 19.24
CA ASN A 83 3.39 -4.98 20.31
C ASN A 83 4.25 -6.22 20.49
N THR A 84 3.65 -7.41 20.43
CA THR A 84 4.37 -8.68 20.66
C THR A 84 4.94 -9.30 19.38
N LEU A 85 4.39 -8.91 18.22
CA LEU A 85 4.69 -9.49 16.91
C LEU A 85 4.44 -11.00 16.83
N GLN A 86 3.46 -11.47 17.60
CA GLN A 86 2.99 -12.85 17.62
C GLN A 86 1.53 -12.91 17.20
N TRP A 87 1.07 -14.09 16.79
CA TRP A 87 -0.35 -14.34 16.58
C TRP A 87 -1.10 -14.19 17.92
N ASP A 88 -2.13 -13.35 17.93
CA ASP A 88 -2.99 -13.16 19.09
C ASP A 88 -3.96 -14.34 19.21
N LYS A 89 -3.77 -15.14 20.26
CA LYS A 89 -4.60 -16.32 20.53
C LYS A 89 -6.07 -15.99 20.75
N GLY A 90 -6.38 -14.85 21.38
CA GLY A 90 -7.76 -14.46 21.63
C GLY A 90 -8.52 -14.18 20.32
N ILE A 91 -7.90 -13.44 19.40
CA ILE A 91 -8.48 -13.17 18.08
C ILE A 91 -8.59 -14.46 17.25
N CYS A 92 -7.56 -15.31 17.27
CA CYS A 92 -7.57 -16.59 16.57
C CYS A 92 -8.69 -17.51 17.08
N ASP A 93 -8.82 -17.67 18.41
CA ASP A 93 -9.88 -18.45 19.04
C ASP A 93 -11.27 -17.89 18.69
N GLU A 94 -11.45 -16.56 18.74
CA GLU A 94 -12.73 -15.90 18.41
C GLU A 94 -13.14 -16.12 16.94
N LEU A 95 -12.19 -16.16 16.02
CA LEU A 95 -12.44 -16.40 14.60
C LEU A 95 -12.47 -17.89 14.23
N GLY A 96 -12.13 -18.78 15.16
CA GLY A 96 -12.05 -20.23 14.94
C GLY A 96 -10.86 -20.65 14.07
N ILE A 97 -9.76 -19.89 14.10
CA ILE A 97 -8.55 -20.13 13.29
C ILE A 97 -7.48 -20.76 14.20
N PRO A 98 -7.11 -22.04 13.99
CA PRO A 98 -6.09 -22.67 14.83
C PRO A 98 -4.69 -22.10 14.52
N ILE A 99 -3.96 -21.65 15.55
CA ILE A 99 -2.65 -20.98 15.38
C ILE A 99 -1.63 -21.88 14.68
N GLU A 100 -1.69 -23.19 14.91
CA GLU A 100 -0.81 -24.19 14.30
C GLU A 100 -0.91 -24.25 12.78
N THR A 101 -1.99 -23.71 12.20
CA THR A 101 -2.16 -23.61 10.74
C THR A 101 -1.53 -22.34 10.17
N LEU A 102 -1.13 -21.38 11.02
CA LEU A 102 -0.54 -20.10 10.62
C LEU A 102 0.99 -20.19 10.49
N PRO A 103 1.60 -19.41 9.58
CA PRO A 103 3.04 -19.42 9.41
C PRO A 103 3.77 -18.85 10.62
N THR A 104 5.00 -19.30 10.87
CA THR A 104 5.84 -18.68 11.90
C THR A 104 6.24 -17.26 11.47
N ILE A 105 6.07 -16.28 12.34
CA ILE A 105 6.42 -14.88 12.06
C ILE A 105 7.93 -14.69 12.24
N VAL A 106 8.59 -14.14 11.23
CA VAL A 106 10.04 -13.86 11.21
C VAL A 106 10.33 -12.38 10.91
N PRO A 107 11.54 -11.88 11.21
CA PRO A 107 11.95 -10.55 10.77
C PRO A 107 11.96 -10.42 9.24
N SER A 108 11.72 -9.21 8.74
CA SER A 108 11.71 -8.89 7.30
C SER A 108 13.07 -9.06 6.62
N CYS A 109 14.17 -8.88 7.36
CA CYS A 109 15.54 -8.91 6.84
C CYS A 109 16.42 -9.77 7.76
N GLY A 110 16.75 -10.98 7.34
CA GLY A 110 17.48 -11.99 8.10
C GLY A 110 17.55 -13.31 7.35
N ILE A 111 18.37 -14.27 7.76
CA ILE A 111 18.45 -15.57 7.06
C ILE A 111 17.19 -16.38 7.37
N ILE A 112 16.37 -16.67 6.35
CA ILE A 112 15.09 -17.38 6.49
C ILE A 112 15.25 -18.85 6.09
N GLY A 113 15.91 -19.09 4.96
CA GLY A 113 16.04 -20.42 4.39
C GLY A 113 16.92 -20.43 3.16
N ARG A 114 16.96 -21.56 2.45
CA ARG A 114 17.68 -21.69 1.17
C ARG A 114 16.77 -22.34 0.16
N VAL A 115 16.88 -21.90 -1.09
CA VAL A 115 16.14 -22.48 -2.20
C VAL A 115 16.55 -23.95 -2.38
N ASN A 116 15.57 -24.82 -2.60
CA ASN A 116 15.74 -26.25 -2.80
C ASN A 116 15.12 -26.67 -4.13
N ILE A 117 15.96 -26.90 -5.15
CA ILE A 117 15.49 -27.25 -6.50
C ILE A 117 15.00 -28.70 -6.62
N ASN A 118 15.26 -29.56 -5.63
CA ASN A 118 14.76 -30.94 -5.65
C ASN A 118 13.22 -31.01 -5.56
N ASN A 119 12.55 -29.86 -5.40
CA ASN A 119 11.11 -29.71 -5.49
C ASN A 119 10.56 -29.68 -6.94
N ASN A 120 11.42 -29.54 -7.96
CA ASN A 120 11.02 -29.44 -9.38
C ASN A 120 10.39 -30.72 -9.95
N ALA A 121 10.59 -31.88 -9.32
CA ALA A 121 10.24 -33.19 -9.89
C ALA A 121 8.94 -33.80 -9.37
N THR A 122 8.31 -33.24 -8.32
CA THR A 122 7.30 -33.99 -7.54
C THR A 122 6.17 -33.15 -6.92
N THR A 123 6.07 -31.84 -7.18
CA THR A 123 4.91 -31.06 -6.70
C THR A 123 3.73 -31.16 -7.68
N PRO A 124 2.48 -31.26 -7.19
CA PRO A 124 1.28 -31.13 -8.04
C PRO A 124 1.23 -29.81 -8.83
N ASN A 125 2.01 -28.80 -8.41
CA ASN A 125 1.96 -27.44 -8.91
C ASN A 125 3.05 -27.10 -9.95
N ASN A 126 3.93 -28.04 -10.33
CA ASN A 126 4.98 -27.86 -11.34
C ASN A 126 5.76 -26.53 -11.20
N ILE A 127 6.23 -26.21 -9.99
CA ILE A 127 7.05 -25.00 -9.81
C ILE A 127 8.43 -25.28 -10.39
N HIS A 128 8.76 -24.60 -11.49
CA HIS A 128 10.06 -24.68 -12.13
C HIS A 128 11.02 -23.66 -11.55
N ILE A 129 11.90 -24.11 -10.67
CA ILE A 129 13.00 -23.31 -10.12
C ILE A 129 14.22 -23.47 -11.02
N HIS A 130 14.78 -22.36 -11.47
CA HIS A 130 15.96 -22.38 -12.32
C HIS A 130 17.17 -23.00 -11.56
N PRO A 131 17.96 -23.91 -12.16
CA PRO A 131 19.06 -24.59 -11.47
C PRO A 131 20.10 -23.65 -10.83
N LEU A 132 20.31 -22.45 -11.41
CA LEU A 132 21.21 -21.43 -10.84
C LEU A 132 20.75 -20.88 -9.49
N LEU A 133 19.49 -21.12 -9.10
CA LEU A 133 18.96 -20.69 -7.82
C LEU A 133 19.16 -21.74 -6.73
N ASP A 134 19.71 -22.92 -7.05
CA ASP A 134 19.92 -23.95 -6.03
C ASP A 134 20.78 -23.44 -4.90
N ASN A 135 20.32 -23.71 -3.67
CA ASN A 135 20.98 -23.31 -2.45
C ASN A 135 21.19 -21.79 -2.31
N VAL A 136 20.55 -20.94 -3.12
CA VAL A 136 20.57 -19.49 -2.93
C VAL A 136 19.81 -19.13 -1.65
N PRO A 137 20.37 -18.30 -0.74
CA PRO A 137 19.70 -17.97 0.50
C PRO A 137 18.52 -17.04 0.26
N ILE A 138 17.39 -17.34 0.92
CA ILE A 138 16.25 -16.44 1.05
C ILE A 138 16.48 -15.64 2.33
N THR A 139 16.68 -14.33 2.18
CA THR A 139 17.12 -13.47 3.30
C THR A 139 16.27 -12.23 3.53
N ALA A 140 15.22 -12.05 2.74
CA ALA A 140 14.24 -11.01 2.98
C ALA A 140 12.86 -11.40 2.47
N ILE A 141 11.85 -10.98 3.22
CA ILE A 141 10.44 -11.02 2.86
C ILE A 141 9.85 -9.70 3.36
N LEU A 142 9.14 -8.98 2.50
CA LEU A 142 8.44 -7.74 2.84
C LEU A 142 7.12 -7.69 2.06
N GLY A 143 6.08 -7.15 2.68
CA GLY A 143 4.88 -6.70 1.98
C GLY A 143 5.27 -5.67 0.92
N ASP A 144 4.58 -5.67 -0.22
CA ASP A 144 4.94 -4.84 -1.38
C ASP A 144 5.04 -3.34 -1.04
N GLN A 145 4.05 -2.81 -0.33
CA GLN A 145 3.99 -1.39 0.04
C GLN A 145 5.08 -1.00 1.04
N GLN A 146 5.38 -1.88 2.00
CA GLN A 146 6.47 -1.76 2.96
C GLN A 146 7.84 -1.87 2.28
N SER A 147 7.96 -2.77 1.31
CA SER A 147 9.15 -2.91 0.48
C SER A 147 9.39 -1.63 -0.32
N ALA A 148 8.36 -1.04 -0.92
CA ALA A 148 8.46 0.24 -1.60
C ALA A 148 8.86 1.39 -0.65
N LEU A 149 8.33 1.41 0.58
CA LEU A 149 8.74 2.36 1.62
C LEU A 149 10.25 2.24 1.92
N LEU A 150 10.74 1.02 2.13
CA LEU A 150 12.17 0.77 2.30
C LEU A 150 12.96 1.16 1.05
N GLY A 151 12.47 0.82 -0.15
CA GLY A 151 13.11 1.11 -1.44
C GLY A 151 13.30 2.60 -1.74
N HIS A 152 12.47 3.47 -1.17
CA HIS A 152 12.65 4.93 -1.18
C HIS A 152 13.61 5.45 -0.09
N GLY A 153 14.15 4.55 0.73
CA GLY A 153 14.98 4.92 1.86
C GLY A 153 14.24 5.58 3.01
N CYS A 154 12.92 5.34 3.15
CA CYS A 154 12.09 5.86 4.23
C CYS A 154 12.33 5.09 5.55
N VAL A 155 13.51 5.26 6.12
CA VAL A 155 13.98 4.59 7.34
C VAL A 155 13.96 5.50 8.59
N LYS A 156 13.49 6.75 8.45
CA LYS A 156 13.33 7.73 9.53
C LYS A 156 11.88 8.16 9.66
N GLU A 157 11.50 8.50 10.89
CA GLU A 157 10.18 9.03 11.20
C GLU A 157 9.84 10.25 10.33
N GLY A 158 8.61 10.31 9.80
CA GLY A 158 8.13 11.42 8.96
C GLY A 158 8.55 11.35 7.49
N GLN A 159 9.36 10.36 7.09
CA GLN A 159 9.57 10.03 5.69
C GLN A 159 8.39 9.21 5.17
N ALA A 160 7.82 9.64 4.05
CA ALA A 160 6.62 9.03 3.49
C ALA A 160 6.77 8.76 2.00
N LYS A 161 6.09 7.73 1.52
CA LYS A 161 5.93 7.47 0.08
C LYS A 161 4.47 7.32 -0.27
N CYS A 162 4.15 7.56 -1.54
CA CYS A 162 2.85 7.27 -2.12
C CYS A 162 3.03 6.54 -3.47
N THR A 163 2.47 5.34 -3.57
CA THR A 163 2.42 4.57 -4.81
C THR A 163 1.17 4.95 -5.58
N TYR A 164 1.31 5.49 -6.79
CA TYR A 164 0.21 5.91 -7.67
C TYR A 164 -0.04 4.85 -8.76
N GLY A 165 -0.97 3.94 -8.48
CA GLY A 165 -1.40 2.89 -9.41
C GLY A 165 -2.91 2.94 -9.64
N THR A 166 -3.54 1.78 -9.66
CA THR A 166 -5.01 1.60 -9.73
C THR A 166 -5.73 2.45 -8.67
N GLY A 167 -5.23 2.42 -7.44
CA GLY A 167 -5.47 3.37 -6.36
C GLY A 167 -4.15 4.02 -5.91
N CYS A 168 -4.18 4.85 -4.87
CA CYS A 168 -2.98 5.36 -4.22
C CYS A 168 -2.79 4.73 -2.84
N PHE A 169 -1.57 4.29 -2.54
CA PHE A 169 -1.22 3.74 -1.24
C PHE A 169 -0.08 4.53 -0.63
N MET A 170 -0.36 5.16 0.50
CA MET A 170 0.57 6.01 1.20
C MET A 170 1.01 5.36 2.50
N LEU A 171 2.32 5.40 2.75
CA LEU A 171 2.90 4.95 4.00
C LEU A 171 3.82 6.04 4.53
N VAL A 172 3.71 6.34 5.83
CA VAL A 172 4.66 7.18 6.55
C VAL A 172 5.31 6.37 7.66
N ASN A 173 6.63 6.42 7.76
CA ASN A 173 7.38 5.78 8.83
C ASN A 173 7.12 6.52 10.16
N THR A 174 6.74 5.79 11.21
CA THR A 174 6.44 6.33 12.56
C THR A 174 7.52 5.98 13.59
N GLY A 175 8.69 5.51 13.12
CA GLY A 175 9.76 5.06 13.98
C GLY A 175 9.43 3.74 14.67
N HIS A 176 9.72 3.64 15.97
CA HIS A 176 9.69 2.39 16.74
C HIS A 176 8.45 2.17 17.58
N GLN A 177 7.44 3.03 17.43
CA GLN A 177 6.20 2.94 18.19
C GLN A 177 5.01 2.89 17.22
N PRO A 178 4.06 1.95 17.42
CA PRO A 178 2.82 1.93 16.66
C PRO A 178 1.95 3.12 17.07
N ILE A 179 1.50 3.91 16.09
CA ILE A 179 0.54 5.00 16.31
C ILE A 179 -0.85 4.49 15.98
N GLN A 180 -1.74 4.39 16.98
CA GLN A 180 -3.11 3.95 16.76
C GLN A 180 -3.95 5.06 16.12
N SER A 181 -4.50 4.77 14.94
CA SER A 181 -5.31 5.75 14.21
C SER A 181 -6.70 5.95 14.81
N SER A 182 -7.08 7.21 14.93
CA SER A 182 -8.42 7.72 15.24
C SER A 182 -9.17 8.25 13.99
N PHE A 183 -8.47 8.44 12.87
CA PHE A 183 -9.01 8.97 11.61
C PHE A 183 -9.08 7.92 10.48
N GLY A 184 -8.99 6.64 10.84
CA GLY A 184 -9.21 5.55 9.90
C GLY A 184 -7.97 5.13 9.10
N LEU A 185 -6.77 5.62 9.43
CA LEU A 185 -5.52 5.06 8.92
C LEU A 185 -5.30 3.66 9.51
N LEU A 186 -4.46 2.87 8.83
CA LEU A 186 -4.03 1.57 9.31
C LEU A 186 -2.71 1.73 10.05
N THR A 187 -2.61 1.15 11.25
CA THR A 187 -1.32 1.01 11.95
C THR A 187 -0.70 -0.31 11.49
N THR A 188 0.54 -0.29 11.02
CA THR A 188 1.17 -1.48 10.42
C THR A 188 2.66 -1.53 10.75
N VAL A 189 3.27 -2.70 10.61
CA VAL A 189 4.74 -2.80 10.64
C VAL A 189 5.29 -2.34 9.29
N ALA A 190 6.34 -1.52 9.32
CA ALA A 190 7.08 -1.05 8.15
C ALA A 190 8.17 -2.05 7.73
N PHE A 191 9.02 -2.49 8.67
CA PHE A 191 9.99 -3.57 8.47
C PHE A 191 10.70 -3.90 9.79
N GLN A 192 11.36 -5.05 9.86
CA GLN A 192 12.25 -5.41 10.95
C GLN A 192 13.51 -6.12 10.44
N LYS A 193 14.69 -5.65 10.87
CA LYS A 193 15.94 -6.40 10.69
C LYS A 193 16.08 -7.43 11.82
N GLN A 194 16.63 -8.60 11.53
CA GLN A 194 17.03 -9.57 12.52
C GLN A 194 17.89 -8.91 13.61
N ASP A 195 17.53 -9.16 14.88
CA ASP A 195 18.10 -8.56 16.09
C ASP A 195 18.05 -7.02 16.15
N GLY A 196 17.28 -6.38 15.26
CA GLY A 196 17.08 -4.94 15.20
C GLY A 196 15.73 -4.49 15.76
N PRO A 197 15.56 -3.18 15.95
CA PRO A 197 14.27 -2.63 16.35
C PRO A 197 13.25 -2.79 15.23
N VAL A 198 11.99 -2.80 15.62
CA VAL A 198 10.84 -2.82 14.70
C VAL A 198 10.56 -1.40 14.26
N TYR A 199 10.28 -1.22 12.98
CA TYR A 199 9.79 0.04 12.44
C TYR A 199 8.31 -0.09 12.11
N TYR A 200 7.53 0.93 12.44
CA TYR A 200 6.09 0.99 12.18
C TYR A 200 5.78 2.04 11.12
N ALA A 201 4.58 1.94 10.57
CA ALA A 201 4.03 2.92 9.66
C ALA A 201 2.54 3.17 9.92
N LEU A 202 2.11 4.37 9.56
CA LEU A 202 0.71 4.63 9.24
C LEU A 202 0.51 4.45 7.75
N GLU A 203 -0.57 3.77 7.38
CA GLU A 203 -0.95 3.53 6.01
C GLU A 203 -2.33 4.12 5.72
N GLY A 204 -2.44 4.82 4.59
CA GLY A 204 -3.68 5.36 4.07
C GLY A 204 -3.84 4.99 2.60
N SER A 205 -5.07 4.72 2.21
CA SER A 205 -5.39 4.32 0.83
C SER A 205 -6.44 5.23 0.22
N VAL A 206 -6.23 5.50 -1.07
CA VAL A 206 -7.20 6.09 -1.98
C VAL A 206 -7.58 4.97 -2.96
N ALA A 207 -8.83 4.54 -2.94
CA ALA A 207 -9.23 3.36 -3.72
C ALA A 207 -9.17 3.59 -5.23
N ILE A 208 -9.47 4.81 -5.69
CA ILE A 208 -9.59 5.14 -7.10
C ILE A 208 -8.60 6.24 -7.46
N ALA A 209 -7.54 5.88 -8.19
CA ALA A 209 -6.61 6.83 -8.79
C ALA A 209 -6.49 6.55 -10.30
N GLY A 210 -5.66 5.60 -10.69
CA GLY A 210 -5.53 5.16 -12.08
C GLY A 210 -6.82 4.61 -12.66
N ARG A 211 -7.70 4.04 -11.81
CA ARG A 211 -9.06 3.64 -12.22
C ARG A 211 -9.93 4.79 -12.70
N ALA A 212 -9.74 6.02 -12.19
CA ALA A 212 -10.46 7.17 -12.70
C ALA A 212 -10.03 7.52 -14.13
N VAL A 213 -8.74 7.38 -14.44
CA VAL A 213 -8.23 7.55 -15.81
C VAL A 213 -8.72 6.41 -16.72
N GLN A 214 -8.72 5.17 -16.23
CA GLN A 214 -9.31 4.04 -16.97
C GLN A 214 -10.79 4.25 -17.24
N TRP A 215 -11.55 4.78 -16.29
CA TRP A 215 -12.96 5.11 -16.47
C TRP A 215 -13.20 6.17 -17.55
N LEU A 216 -12.37 7.23 -17.61
CA LEU A 216 -12.41 8.21 -18.70
C LEU A 216 -12.22 7.56 -20.08
N ARG A 217 -11.36 6.54 -20.16
CA ARG A 217 -11.07 5.79 -21.39
C ARG A 217 -12.18 4.82 -21.74
N ASP A 218 -12.45 3.88 -20.84
CA ASP A 218 -13.25 2.69 -21.12
C ASP A 218 -14.75 2.96 -21.07
N GLN A 219 -15.19 3.91 -20.23
CA GLN A 219 -16.63 4.16 -20.01
C GLN A 219 -17.10 5.45 -20.67
N LEU A 220 -16.32 6.53 -20.59
CA LEU A 220 -16.70 7.81 -21.21
C LEU A 220 -16.17 8.01 -22.63
N GLY A 221 -15.19 7.22 -23.08
CA GLY A 221 -14.56 7.40 -24.40
C GLY A 221 -13.93 8.79 -24.60
N VAL A 222 -13.52 9.44 -23.51
CA VAL A 222 -12.98 10.82 -23.55
C VAL A 222 -11.53 10.84 -24.04
N ILE A 223 -10.81 9.76 -23.76
CA ILE A 223 -9.43 9.47 -24.16
C ILE A 223 -9.36 8.04 -24.72
N GLU A 224 -8.43 7.78 -25.61
CA GLU A 224 -8.17 6.46 -26.20
C GLU A 224 -7.09 5.68 -25.43
N SER A 225 -6.19 6.39 -24.75
CA SER A 225 -5.11 5.80 -23.97
C SER A 225 -4.84 6.56 -22.68
N ALA A 226 -4.22 5.90 -21.69
CA ALA A 226 -3.91 6.54 -20.41
C ALA A 226 -2.99 7.78 -20.53
N PRO A 227 -1.94 7.81 -21.40
CA PRO A 227 -1.12 9.02 -21.59
C PRO A 227 -1.88 10.24 -22.09
N GLU A 228 -2.91 10.05 -22.91
CA GLU A 228 -3.69 11.15 -23.52
C GLU A 228 -4.39 12.03 -22.46
N VAL A 229 -4.66 11.48 -21.25
CA VAL A 229 -5.25 12.28 -20.16
C VAL A 229 -4.40 13.49 -19.82
N GLU A 230 -3.07 13.37 -19.87
CA GLU A 230 -2.15 14.46 -19.60
C GLU A 230 -2.12 15.46 -20.75
N GLU A 231 -2.05 14.97 -21.99
CA GLU A 231 -2.01 15.78 -23.20
C GLU A 231 -3.24 16.69 -23.28
N LEU A 232 -4.41 16.09 -23.08
CA LEU A 232 -5.68 16.81 -23.12
C LEU A 232 -5.82 17.77 -21.93
N ALA A 233 -5.46 17.35 -20.71
CA ALA A 233 -5.50 18.21 -19.53
C ALA A 233 -4.57 19.45 -19.63
N LYS A 234 -3.47 19.35 -20.37
CA LYS A 234 -2.55 20.48 -20.61
C LYS A 234 -3.10 21.53 -21.58
N THR A 235 -4.11 21.21 -22.39
CA THR A 235 -4.72 22.17 -23.33
C THR A 235 -5.53 23.27 -22.65
N VAL A 236 -5.86 23.11 -21.37
CA VAL A 236 -6.57 24.10 -20.55
C VAL A 236 -5.69 24.52 -19.36
N PRO A 237 -5.70 25.80 -18.94
CA PRO A 237 -4.82 26.27 -17.88
C PRO A 237 -5.28 25.88 -16.47
N ASN A 238 -6.54 25.49 -16.30
CA ASN A 238 -7.17 25.09 -15.04
C ASN A 238 -8.43 24.23 -15.30
N THR A 239 -9.13 23.82 -14.25
CA THR A 239 -10.34 22.98 -14.33
C THR A 239 -11.61 23.74 -14.73
N GLY A 240 -11.56 25.06 -14.92
CA GLY A 240 -12.73 25.87 -15.28
C GLY A 240 -13.82 25.91 -14.19
N GLY A 241 -13.45 25.61 -12.94
CA GLY A 241 -14.39 25.45 -11.83
C GLY A 241 -14.83 24.01 -11.59
N VAL A 242 -14.56 23.08 -12.52
CA VAL A 242 -14.92 21.67 -12.40
C VAL A 242 -14.17 20.99 -11.26
N THR A 243 -14.86 20.11 -10.54
CA THR A 243 -14.27 19.21 -9.55
C THR A 243 -14.83 17.81 -9.78
N VAL A 244 -13.94 16.81 -9.80
CA VAL A 244 -14.31 15.40 -9.89
C VAL A 244 -13.87 14.71 -8.62
N VAL A 245 -14.81 14.14 -7.88
CA VAL A 245 -14.50 13.26 -6.74
C VAL A 245 -14.70 11.81 -7.20
N PRO A 246 -13.64 11.01 -7.34
CA PRO A 246 -13.71 9.68 -7.97
C PRO A 246 -14.18 8.58 -7.00
N ALA A 247 -15.23 8.81 -6.23
CA ALA A 247 -15.77 7.89 -5.22
C ALA A 247 -16.63 6.74 -5.80
N PHE A 248 -16.18 6.07 -6.88
CA PHE A 248 -16.98 5.04 -7.57
C PHE A 248 -17.33 3.83 -6.70
N SER A 249 -16.53 3.56 -5.67
CA SER A 249 -16.71 2.46 -4.71
C SER A 249 -16.72 2.98 -3.27
N GLY A 250 -17.30 4.16 -3.05
CA GLY A 250 -17.23 4.87 -1.78
C GLY A 250 -15.91 5.64 -1.58
N LEU A 251 -15.84 6.38 -0.47
CA LEU A 251 -14.64 7.08 -0.03
C LEU A 251 -13.91 6.28 1.04
N PHE A 252 -12.58 6.22 0.94
CA PHE A 252 -11.69 5.54 1.90
C PHE A 252 -11.14 6.58 2.88
N THR A 253 -9.89 6.45 3.33
CA THR A 253 -9.28 7.42 4.23
C THR A 253 -9.34 8.83 3.65
N PRO A 254 -9.74 9.85 4.45
CA PRO A 254 -10.11 9.78 5.87
C PRO A 254 -11.62 9.64 6.15
N HIS A 255 -12.43 9.53 5.11
CA HIS A 255 -13.88 9.64 5.21
C HIS A 255 -14.58 8.31 5.57
N TRP A 256 -14.12 7.18 5.01
CA TRP A 256 -14.70 5.85 5.21
C TRP A 256 -16.22 5.81 5.01
N ARG A 257 -16.68 6.33 3.86
CA ARG A 257 -18.08 6.46 3.48
C ARG A 257 -18.42 5.49 2.34
N PRO A 258 -18.94 4.28 2.65
CA PRO A 258 -19.33 3.32 1.61
C PRO A 258 -20.50 3.84 0.75
N ASP A 259 -21.32 4.71 1.33
CA ASP A 259 -22.49 5.33 0.70
C ASP A 259 -22.13 6.48 -0.28
N ALA A 260 -20.85 6.85 -0.35
CA ALA A 260 -20.40 7.89 -1.26
C ALA A 260 -20.40 7.39 -2.73
N ARG A 261 -20.73 8.26 -3.68
CA ARG A 261 -20.60 7.99 -5.12
C ARG A 261 -19.82 9.06 -5.84
N ALA A 262 -19.24 8.70 -6.98
CA ALA A 262 -18.47 9.63 -7.79
C ALA A 262 -19.34 10.80 -8.28
N VAL A 263 -18.84 12.03 -8.17
CA VAL A 263 -19.57 13.24 -8.61
C VAL A 263 -18.68 14.15 -9.45
N ILE A 264 -19.31 14.82 -10.41
CA ILE A 264 -18.72 15.93 -11.17
C ILE A 264 -19.53 17.19 -10.85
N THR A 265 -18.87 18.22 -10.33
CA THR A 265 -19.51 19.49 -9.95
C THR A 265 -18.87 20.67 -10.68
N GLY A 266 -19.56 21.81 -10.72
CA GLY A 266 -19.00 23.07 -11.22
C GLY A 266 -18.94 23.22 -12.75
N MET A 267 -19.70 22.43 -13.51
CA MET A 267 -19.75 22.54 -14.97
C MET A 267 -20.51 23.78 -15.44
N THR A 268 -20.05 24.35 -16.56
CA THR A 268 -20.71 25.43 -17.30
C THR A 268 -20.77 25.06 -18.79
N LEU A 269 -21.44 25.89 -19.61
CA LEU A 269 -21.47 25.69 -21.07
C LEU A 269 -20.08 25.80 -21.75
N SER A 270 -19.08 26.38 -21.07
CA SER A 270 -17.70 26.43 -21.56
C SER A 270 -16.84 25.24 -21.14
N THR A 271 -17.38 24.32 -20.33
CA THR A 271 -16.67 23.12 -19.91
C THR A 271 -16.43 22.20 -21.11
N THR A 272 -15.22 21.65 -21.19
CA THR A 272 -14.77 20.75 -22.26
C THR A 272 -14.24 19.45 -21.66
N LYS A 273 -14.04 18.43 -22.50
CA LYS A 273 -13.41 17.18 -22.07
C LYS A 273 -12.04 17.36 -21.41
N ALA A 274 -11.28 18.37 -21.84
CA ALA A 274 -10.00 18.73 -21.23
C ALA A 274 -10.10 19.21 -19.78
N HIS A 275 -11.16 19.97 -19.45
CA HIS A 275 -11.43 20.38 -18.08
C HIS A 275 -11.74 19.17 -17.19
N ILE A 276 -12.47 18.18 -17.71
CA ILE A 276 -12.81 16.95 -16.98
C ILE A 276 -11.55 16.10 -16.75
N CYS A 277 -10.73 15.87 -17.78
CA CYS A 277 -9.45 15.16 -17.63
C CYS A 277 -8.55 15.83 -16.59
N ARG A 278 -8.44 17.17 -16.63
CA ARG A 278 -7.67 17.92 -15.65
C ARG A 278 -8.26 17.80 -14.24
N ALA A 279 -9.58 17.82 -14.11
CA ALA A 279 -10.26 17.70 -12.83
C ALA A 279 -10.16 16.30 -12.21
N VAL A 280 -10.06 15.24 -13.03
CA VAL A 280 -9.74 13.89 -12.56
C VAL A 280 -8.34 13.83 -11.97
N LEU A 281 -7.32 14.40 -12.65
CA LEU A 281 -5.96 14.46 -12.10
C LEU A 281 -5.89 15.32 -10.82
N GLU A 282 -6.58 16.47 -10.79
CA GLU A 282 -6.70 17.32 -9.61
C GLU A 282 -7.37 16.57 -8.44
N GLY A 283 -8.43 15.80 -8.70
CA GLY A 283 -9.13 14.99 -7.71
C GLY A 283 -8.22 13.93 -7.07
N VAL A 284 -7.47 13.19 -7.87
CA VAL A 284 -6.49 12.20 -7.36
C VAL A 284 -5.45 12.88 -6.46
N ALA A 285 -4.89 14.02 -6.89
CA ALA A 285 -3.91 14.73 -6.08
C ALA A 285 -4.50 15.26 -4.75
N LEU A 286 -5.77 15.66 -4.76
CA LEU A 286 -6.47 16.17 -3.58
C LEU A 286 -6.85 15.07 -2.58
N GLU A 287 -7.21 13.87 -3.04
CA GLU A 287 -7.41 12.70 -2.16
C GLU A 287 -6.10 12.32 -1.45
N VAL A 288 -4.97 12.34 -2.18
CA VAL A 288 -3.65 12.15 -1.57
C VAL A 288 -3.37 13.24 -0.52
N VAL A 289 -3.73 14.49 -0.79
CA VAL A 289 -3.61 15.59 0.20
C VAL A 289 -4.45 15.33 1.44
N ASP A 290 -5.65 14.76 1.29
CA ASP A 290 -6.50 14.40 2.44
C ASP A 290 -5.83 13.37 3.34
N VAL A 291 -5.24 12.34 2.74
CA VAL A 291 -4.50 11.31 3.46
C VAL A 291 -3.28 11.90 4.16
N VAL A 292 -2.45 12.70 3.48
CA VAL A 292 -1.28 13.36 4.11
C VAL A 292 -1.69 14.19 5.31
N ARG A 293 -2.73 15.01 5.19
CA ARG A 293 -3.14 15.89 6.29
C ARG A 293 -3.57 15.12 7.53
N VAL A 294 -4.18 13.95 7.35
CA VAL A 294 -4.53 13.08 8.47
C VAL A 294 -3.28 12.40 9.03
N MET A 295 -2.37 11.91 8.19
CA MET A 295 -1.10 11.35 8.65
C MET A 295 -0.28 12.34 9.47
N GLU A 296 -0.14 13.59 9.02
CA GLU A 296 0.57 14.63 9.77
C GLU A 296 -0.09 14.95 11.11
N LYS A 297 -1.43 14.91 11.14
CA LYS A 297 -2.19 15.12 12.37
C LYS A 297 -1.98 13.99 13.37
N GLU A 298 -1.94 12.73 12.91
CA GLU A 298 -1.74 11.58 13.80
C GLU A 298 -0.28 11.36 14.20
N LEU A 299 0.66 11.75 13.33
CA LEU A 299 2.09 11.78 13.63
C LEU A 299 2.47 12.94 14.58
N ASP A 300 1.62 13.95 14.69
CA ASP A 300 1.89 15.23 15.36
C ASP A 300 3.16 15.93 14.83
N LYS A 301 3.50 15.68 13.56
CA LYS A 301 4.69 16.21 12.88
C LYS A 301 4.41 16.36 11.39
N PRO A 302 5.09 17.31 10.71
CA PRO A 302 4.99 17.40 9.27
C PRO A 302 5.70 16.23 8.59
N ILE A 303 5.15 15.75 7.48
CA ILE A 303 5.85 14.85 6.57
C ILE A 303 6.92 15.67 5.84
N VAL A 304 8.20 15.36 6.06
CA VAL A 304 9.32 16.19 5.56
C VAL A 304 9.77 15.81 4.16
N GLU A 305 9.69 14.53 3.82
CA GLU A 305 10.11 13.98 2.52
C GLU A 305 8.97 13.13 1.98
N PHE A 306 8.49 13.48 0.79
CA PHE A 306 7.39 12.79 0.13
C PHE A 306 7.85 12.19 -1.20
N TYR A 307 7.97 10.88 -1.21
CA TYR A 307 8.37 10.12 -2.38
C TYR A 307 7.17 9.60 -3.16
N ALA A 308 7.32 9.45 -4.47
CA ALA A 308 6.26 8.94 -5.34
C ALA A 308 6.77 7.81 -6.24
N ASP A 309 5.99 6.75 -6.40
CA ASP A 309 6.26 5.67 -7.36
C ASP A 309 4.96 5.19 -8.03
N GLY A 310 5.05 4.24 -8.95
CA GLY A 310 3.90 3.69 -9.67
C GLY A 310 3.62 4.40 -11.00
N GLY A 311 2.82 3.74 -11.85
CA GLY A 311 2.67 4.11 -13.26
C GLY A 311 2.15 5.54 -13.51
N MET A 312 1.32 6.10 -12.63
CA MET A 312 0.83 7.48 -12.84
C MET A 312 1.90 8.54 -12.59
N THR A 313 3.03 8.21 -11.96
CA THR A 313 4.13 9.18 -11.76
C THR A 313 4.80 9.61 -13.06
N ALA A 314 4.56 8.89 -14.17
CA ALA A 314 4.93 9.34 -15.51
C ALA A 314 4.18 10.61 -15.94
N ASN A 315 3.00 10.88 -15.36
CA ASN A 315 2.21 12.08 -15.63
C ASN A 315 2.80 13.28 -14.88
N ARG A 316 3.50 14.14 -15.60
CA ARG A 316 4.21 15.30 -15.02
C ARG A 316 3.24 16.36 -14.50
N LEU A 317 2.09 16.53 -15.15
CA LEU A 317 1.06 17.45 -14.70
C LEU A 317 0.51 17.03 -13.32
N LEU A 318 0.24 15.74 -13.12
CA LEU A 318 -0.23 15.20 -11.84
C LEU A 318 0.84 15.40 -10.74
N MET A 319 2.10 15.07 -11.03
CA MET A 319 3.17 15.24 -10.04
C MET A 319 3.39 16.71 -9.66
N GLN A 320 3.26 17.64 -10.62
CA GLN A 320 3.29 19.07 -10.32
C GLN A 320 2.10 19.50 -9.47
N MET A 321 0.87 19.06 -9.78
CA MET A 321 -0.32 19.33 -8.97
C MET A 321 -0.14 18.82 -7.54
N GLN A 322 0.45 17.63 -7.38
CA GLN A 322 0.72 17.07 -6.06
C GLN A 322 1.66 17.96 -5.24
N ALA A 323 2.77 18.42 -5.84
CA ALA A 323 3.71 19.34 -5.20
C ALA A 323 3.01 20.64 -4.81
N ASP A 324 2.24 21.21 -5.72
CA ASP A 324 1.48 22.44 -5.55
C ASP A 324 0.44 22.35 -4.41
N PHE A 325 -0.24 21.20 -4.28
CA PHE A 325 -1.30 21.00 -3.29
C PHE A 325 -0.79 20.54 -1.92
N LEU A 326 0.40 19.93 -1.84
CA LEU A 326 1.08 19.56 -0.59
C LEU A 326 2.08 20.61 -0.05
N PRO A 327 2.16 21.78 -0.71
CA PRO A 327 3.37 22.63 -0.88
C PRO A 327 4.66 22.04 -0.33
N LYS A 328 5.12 20.95 -0.94
CA LYS A 328 6.34 20.24 -0.59
C LYS A 328 6.99 19.68 -1.83
N ASP A 329 8.30 19.46 -1.75
CA ASP A 329 9.04 18.74 -2.77
C ASP A 329 8.46 17.33 -2.92
N ILE A 330 8.06 16.99 -4.14
CA ILE A 330 7.72 15.61 -4.50
C ILE A 330 8.93 14.99 -5.14
N GLN A 331 9.25 13.77 -4.70
CA GLN A 331 10.42 13.03 -5.15
C GLN A 331 9.99 11.74 -5.86
N PRO A 332 9.69 11.78 -7.18
CA PRO A 332 9.46 10.56 -7.94
C PRO A 332 10.67 9.63 -7.86
N ALA A 333 10.39 8.32 -7.83
CA ALA A 333 11.41 7.30 -7.81
C ALA A 333 12.33 7.41 -9.03
N VAL A 334 13.64 7.24 -8.81
CA VAL A 334 14.60 7.06 -9.90
C VAL A 334 14.38 5.72 -10.58
N MET A 335 14.05 4.71 -9.78
CA MET A 335 13.76 3.36 -10.21
C MET A 335 12.25 3.11 -10.09
N ALA A 336 11.59 2.83 -11.22
CA ALA A 336 10.14 2.61 -11.23
C ALA A 336 9.72 1.46 -10.30
N GLU A 337 10.55 0.42 -10.18
CA GLU A 337 10.30 -0.80 -9.40
C GLU A 337 10.85 -0.71 -7.96
N THR A 338 10.46 0.33 -7.22
CA THR A 338 10.91 0.54 -5.82
C THR A 338 10.58 -0.63 -4.90
N THR A 339 9.47 -1.32 -5.17
CA THR A 339 9.05 -2.54 -4.46
C THR A 339 10.09 -3.65 -4.57
N ALA A 340 10.57 -3.94 -5.78
CA ALA A 340 11.60 -4.95 -5.99
C ALA A 340 12.95 -4.50 -5.42
N PHE A 341 13.27 -3.21 -5.56
CA PHE A 341 14.50 -2.63 -5.02
C PHE A 341 14.58 -2.71 -3.49
N GLY A 342 13.49 -2.44 -2.78
CA GLY A 342 13.44 -2.58 -1.32
C GLY A 342 13.70 -4.00 -0.85
N ALA A 343 13.12 -5.00 -1.54
CA ALA A 343 13.34 -6.42 -1.24
C ALA A 343 14.80 -6.83 -1.53
N ALA A 344 15.36 -6.39 -2.65
CA ALA A 344 16.77 -6.63 -3.00
C ALA A 344 17.74 -5.95 -2.02
N TYR A 345 17.40 -4.74 -1.56
CA TYR A 345 18.18 -4.05 -0.53
C TYR A 345 18.14 -4.83 0.79
N ALA A 346 16.95 -5.21 1.28
CA ALA A 346 16.82 -6.00 2.50
C ALA A 346 17.58 -7.33 2.40
N ALA A 347 17.45 -8.05 1.28
CA ALA A 347 18.11 -9.33 1.08
C ALA A 347 19.64 -9.20 1.10
N GLY A 348 20.19 -8.20 0.39
CA GLY A 348 21.62 -7.92 0.37
C GLY A 348 22.15 -7.39 1.71
N LEU A 349 21.33 -6.66 2.46
CA LEU A 349 21.69 -6.16 3.80
C LEU A 349 21.86 -7.33 4.77
N ALA A 350 20.96 -8.31 4.72
CA ALA A 350 21.00 -9.50 5.57
C ALA A 350 22.28 -10.34 5.40
N ILE A 351 22.85 -10.38 4.19
CA ILE A 351 24.09 -11.12 3.89
C ILE A 351 25.36 -10.25 3.86
N GLY A 352 25.25 -8.97 4.25
CA GLY A 352 26.39 -8.04 4.26
C GLY A 352 26.92 -7.65 2.87
N LEU A 353 26.12 -7.83 1.81
CA LEU A 353 26.44 -7.35 0.46
C LEU A 353 26.47 -5.81 0.44
N TRP A 354 25.47 -5.19 1.07
CA TRP A 354 25.41 -3.73 1.21
C TRP A 354 26.11 -3.29 2.48
N LYS A 355 27.15 -2.48 2.32
CA LYS A 355 27.92 -1.89 3.44
C LYS A 355 27.53 -0.45 3.75
N VAL A 356 26.63 0.13 2.96
CA VAL A 356 26.17 1.51 3.06
C VAL A 356 24.67 1.57 3.34
N PRO A 357 24.19 2.64 4.00
CA PRO A 357 22.75 2.88 4.14
C PRO A 357 22.07 3.01 2.77
N ILE A 358 20.80 2.62 2.69
CA ILE A 358 20.01 2.68 1.44
C ILE A 358 20.00 4.07 0.81
N VAL A 359 19.97 5.13 1.63
CA VAL A 359 19.97 6.52 1.16
C VAL A 359 21.23 6.83 0.34
N GLU A 360 22.39 6.29 0.73
CA GLU A 360 23.64 6.44 -0.02
C GLU A 360 23.62 5.64 -1.32
N LEU A 361 23.07 4.42 -1.29
CA LEU A 361 22.89 3.61 -2.50
C LEU A 361 21.99 4.32 -3.52
N ILE A 362 20.89 4.92 -3.07
CA ILE A 362 19.98 5.72 -3.91
C ILE A 362 20.70 6.95 -4.49
N ALA A 363 21.48 7.65 -3.67
CA ALA A 363 22.27 8.80 -4.13
C ALA A 363 23.25 8.41 -5.25
N ASN A 364 23.93 7.26 -5.10
CA ASN A 364 24.84 6.73 -6.13
C ASN A 364 24.14 6.31 -7.43
N LEU A 365 22.84 6.00 -7.37
CA LEU A 365 22.00 5.72 -8.54
C LEU A 365 21.44 6.99 -9.21
N GLY A 366 21.89 8.18 -8.77
CA GLY A 366 21.50 9.47 -9.33
C GLY A 366 20.53 10.28 -8.47
N GLY A 367 20.08 9.72 -7.33
CA GLY A 367 19.21 10.40 -6.37
C GLY A 367 17.83 10.77 -6.92
N HIS A 368 16.88 11.06 -6.03
CA HIS A 368 15.54 11.43 -6.46
C HIS A 368 15.51 12.80 -7.13
N ARG A 369 14.81 12.88 -8.27
CA ARG A 369 14.50 14.18 -8.89
C ARG A 369 13.44 14.88 -8.04
N LYS A 370 13.62 16.16 -7.77
CA LYS A 370 12.67 16.98 -7.02
C LYS A 370 11.75 17.74 -7.95
N ILE A 371 10.46 17.75 -7.62
CA ILE A 371 9.45 18.62 -8.22
C ILE A 371 9.04 19.59 -7.13
N GLU A 372 9.42 20.84 -7.30
CA GLU A 372 9.15 21.91 -6.35
C GLU A 372 7.74 22.49 -6.58
N PRO A 373 7.05 22.92 -5.51
CA PRO A 373 5.75 23.59 -5.63
C PRO A 373 5.90 24.90 -6.40
N HIS A 374 5.01 25.15 -7.35
CA HIS A 374 5.01 26.39 -8.12
C HIS A 374 4.51 27.56 -7.25
N PRO A 375 5.25 28.70 -7.13
CA PRO A 375 4.86 29.80 -6.24
C PRO A 375 3.44 30.33 -6.48
N ALA A 376 3.03 30.50 -7.75
CA ALA A 376 1.69 30.96 -8.12
C ALA A 376 0.54 29.95 -7.81
N ALA A 377 0.84 28.72 -7.42
CA ALA A 377 -0.17 27.74 -7.01
C ALA A 377 -0.62 27.96 -5.55
N LEU A 378 0.26 28.49 -4.69
CA LEU A 378 -0.01 28.76 -3.28
C LEU A 378 -1.25 29.63 -3.09
N GLU A 379 -1.41 30.67 -3.90
CA GLU A 379 -2.53 31.62 -3.85
C GLU A 379 -3.88 30.96 -4.19
N ARG A 380 -3.88 29.96 -5.07
CA ARG A 380 -5.11 29.29 -5.55
C ARG A 380 -5.52 28.10 -4.69
N ARG A 381 -4.60 27.56 -3.88
CA ARG A 381 -4.80 26.35 -3.07
C ARG A 381 -6.00 26.44 -2.14
N LYS A 382 -6.21 27.59 -1.47
CA LYS A 382 -7.35 27.78 -0.55
C LYS A 382 -8.69 27.65 -1.28
N ALA A 383 -8.81 28.25 -2.46
CA ALA A 383 -10.02 28.19 -3.27
C ALA A 383 -10.27 26.79 -3.83
N ILE A 384 -9.22 26.12 -4.35
CA ILE A 384 -9.28 24.73 -4.81
C ILE A 384 -9.74 23.82 -3.66
N ARG A 385 -9.14 23.98 -2.48
CA ARG A 385 -9.46 23.16 -1.32
C ARG A 385 -10.91 23.35 -0.84
N ARG A 386 -11.42 24.58 -0.90
CA ARG A 386 -12.81 24.86 -0.56
C ARG A 386 -13.78 24.15 -1.52
N ARG A 387 -13.51 24.21 -2.84
CA ARG A 387 -14.32 23.50 -3.85
C ARG A 387 -14.25 21.99 -3.66
N TRP A 388 -13.07 21.46 -3.35
CA TRP A 388 -12.87 20.04 -3.07
C TRP A 388 -13.71 19.56 -1.89
N ASN A 389 -13.63 20.24 -0.74
CA ASN A 389 -14.42 19.88 0.44
C ASN A 389 -15.93 19.98 0.15
N ASP A 390 -16.37 21.01 -0.59
CA ASP A 390 -17.77 21.17 -1.00
C ASP A 390 -18.25 20.03 -1.93
N ALA A 391 -17.39 19.57 -2.83
CA ALA A 391 -17.67 18.43 -3.70
C ALA A 391 -17.71 17.09 -2.93
N ILE A 392 -16.83 16.90 -1.93
CA ILE A 392 -16.83 15.71 -1.06
C ILE A 392 -18.17 15.57 -0.34
N GLU A 393 -18.71 16.64 0.25
CA GLU A 393 -20.02 16.59 0.93
C GLU A 393 -21.17 16.19 -0.01
N ARG A 394 -21.07 16.54 -1.30
CA ARG A 394 -22.06 16.17 -2.33
C ARG A 394 -21.99 14.72 -2.76
N THR A 395 -20.95 13.98 -2.40
CA THR A 395 -20.86 12.55 -2.72
C THR A 395 -21.71 11.68 -1.81
N LEU A 396 -22.10 12.19 -0.64
CA LEU A 396 -22.63 11.40 0.47
C LEU A 396 -24.12 11.04 0.28
N GLY A 397 -24.51 9.86 0.74
CA GLY A 397 -25.91 9.39 0.69
C GLY A 397 -26.41 9.10 -0.73
N LEU A 398 -25.51 8.74 -1.65
CA LEU A 398 -25.83 8.49 -3.06
C LEU A 398 -25.84 6.99 -3.43
N GLU A 399 -25.59 6.11 -2.47
CA GLU A 399 -25.77 4.65 -2.64
C GLU A 399 -27.26 4.31 -2.76
N GLU A 400 -27.61 3.60 -3.83
CA GLU A 400 -28.97 3.12 -4.14
C GLU A 400 -29.45 2.01 -3.21
#